data_AF-A0A3L8SZA4-F1
#
_entry.id   AF-A0A3L8SZA4-F1
#
_cell.length_a   1.000
_cell.length_b   1.000
_cell.length_c   1.000
_cell.angle_alpha   90.00
_cell.angle_beta   90.00
_cell.angle_gamma   90.00
#
_symmetry.space_group_name_H-M   'P 1'
#
loop_
_entity.id
_entity.type
_entity.pdbx_description
1 polymer ?
#
loop_
_entity_poly.entity_id
_entity_poly.type
_entity_poly.pdbx_seq_one_letter_code
_entity_poly.pdbx_strand_id
1 'polypeptide(L)'
;MNNPNHVDHRRQGLQEFLEKILQDALLLSDSRLHLFLQTQLSPEDMEACVSGQTKFSVADAILSFASLNRRFPIEDEEEKKGKDDADSDSESSSSGLGPSDDSISCGCKASPASEES
;
A
#
# COMPACT_ATOMS: atom_id res chain seq x y z
N MET A 1 -14.56 14.14 37.85
CA MET A 1 -15.99 14.25 37.48
C MET A 1 -16.14 13.80 36.04
N ASN A 2 -16.63 12.59 35.79
CA ASN A 2 -17.00 12.15 34.44
C ASN A 2 -18.52 12.33 34.28
N ASN A 3 -18.94 13.29 33.45
CA ASN A 3 -20.34 13.43 33.07
C ASN A 3 -20.51 12.79 31.67
N PRO A 4 -21.07 11.57 31.56
CA PRO A 4 -21.20 10.87 30.27
C PRO A 4 -21.99 11.70 29.25
N ASN A 5 -23.03 12.43 29.68
CA ASN A 5 -23.82 13.28 28.79
C ASN A 5 -22.99 14.41 28.15
N HIS A 6 -21.98 14.92 28.86
CA HIS A 6 -21.10 15.97 28.35
C HIS A 6 -20.13 15.42 27.29
N VAL A 7 -19.64 14.19 27.49
CA VAL A 7 -18.79 13.50 26.52
C VAL A 7 -19.59 13.19 25.25
N ASP A 8 -20.82 12.69 25.39
CA ASP A 8 -21.68 12.36 24.25
C ASP A 8 -22.08 13.59 23.44
N HIS A 9 -22.44 14.70 24.10
CA HIS A 9 -22.69 15.98 23.41
C HIS A 9 -21.46 16.46 22.65
N ARG A 10 -20.27 16.37 23.27
CA ARG A 10 -19.02 16.75 22.62
C ARG A 10 -18.73 15.86 21.40
N ARG A 11 -18.92 14.54 21.53
CA ARG A 11 -18.74 13.58 20.42
C ARG A 11 -19.67 13.93 19.26
N GLN A 12 -20.94 14.21 19.55
CA GLN A 12 -21.93 14.56 18.54
C GLN A 12 -21.57 15.87 17.80
N GLY A 13 -21.18 16.90 18.54
CA GLY A 13 -20.76 18.17 17.93
C GLY A 13 -19.50 18.04 17.07
N LEU A 14 -18.53 17.22 17.48
CA LEU A 14 -17.34 16.92 16.68
C LEU A 14 -17.68 16.15 15.39
N GLN A 15 -18.63 15.21 15.48
CA GLN A 15 -19.10 14.47 14.31
C GLN A 15 -19.76 15.42 13.29
N GLU A 16 -20.71 16.26 13.73
CA GLU A 16 -21.38 17.22 12.86
C GLU A 16 -20.42 18.27 12.26
N PHE A 17 -19.40 18.66 13.01
CA PHE A 17 -18.34 19.55 12.52
C PHE A 17 -17.57 18.92 11.35
N LEU A 18 -17.14 17.67 11.51
CA LEU A 18 -16.44 16.95 10.45
C LEU A 18 -17.34 16.68 9.24
N GLU A 19 -18.61 16.31 9.46
CA GLU A 19 -19.58 16.09 8.37
C GLU A 19 -19.76 17.33 7.49
N LYS A 20 -19.72 18.54 8.07
CA LYS A 20 -19.81 19.80 7.32
C LYS A 20 -18.51 20.12 6.59
N ILE A 21 -17.37 19.96 7.25
CA ILE A 21 -16.06 20.28 6.66
C ILE A 21 -15.77 19.39 5.45
N LEU A 22 -16.10 18.10 5.54
CA LEU A 22 -15.84 17.14 4.47
C LEU A 22 -16.73 17.33 3.23
N GLN A 23 -17.71 18.25 3.27
CA GLN A 23 -18.50 18.63 2.10
C GLN A 23 -17.88 19.81 1.32
N ASP A 24 -16.91 20.52 1.89
CA ASP A 24 -16.26 21.67 1.25
C ASP A 24 -14.96 21.25 0.56
N ALA A 25 -14.94 21.32 -0.77
CA ALA A 25 -13.77 20.97 -1.58
C ALA A 25 -12.53 21.84 -1.28
N LEU A 26 -12.71 23.10 -0.85
CA LEU A 26 -11.60 23.96 -0.47
C LEU A 26 -10.95 23.46 0.82
N LEU A 27 -11.74 23.05 1.80
CA LEU A 27 -11.21 22.47 3.04
C LEU A 27 -10.58 21.10 2.81
N LEU A 28 -11.16 20.29 1.91
CA LEU A 28 -10.57 19.02 1.48
C LEU A 28 -9.24 19.18 0.73
N SER A 29 -8.92 20.37 0.21
CA SER A 29 -7.61 20.62 -0.40
C SER A 29 -6.50 20.89 0.63
N ASP A 30 -6.83 21.13 1.89
CA ASP A 30 -5.85 21.37 2.95
C ASP A 30 -5.23 20.04 3.42
N SER A 31 -3.92 19.88 3.20
CA SER A 31 -3.18 18.69 3.61
C SER A 31 -3.15 18.49 5.13
N ARG A 32 -3.30 19.55 5.94
CA ARG A 32 -3.40 19.42 7.41
C ARG A 32 -4.67 18.70 7.82
N LEU A 33 -5.78 18.89 7.10
CA LEU A 33 -7.03 18.17 7.39
C LEU A 33 -6.82 16.66 7.21
N HIS A 34 -6.16 16.26 6.12
CA HIS A 34 -5.83 14.85 5.87
C HIS A 34 -4.91 14.28 6.94
N LEU A 35 -3.83 14.99 7.28
CA LEU A 35 -2.91 14.55 8.34
C LEU A 35 -3.62 14.41 9.70
N PHE A 36 -4.50 15.34 10.06
CA PHE A 36 -5.27 15.28 11.31
C PHE A 36 -6.19 14.06 11.37
N LEU A 37 -6.85 13.72 10.27
CA LEU A 37 -7.84 12.63 10.22
C LEU A 37 -7.22 11.25 10.01
N GLN A 38 -6.07 11.18 9.33
CA GLN A 38 -5.52 9.92 8.81
C GLN A 38 -4.16 9.55 9.40
N THR A 39 -3.62 10.35 10.32
CA THR A 39 -2.36 10.05 11.02
C THR A 39 -2.49 10.34 12.52
N GLN A 40 -1.40 10.11 13.27
CA GLN A 40 -1.29 10.48 14.68
C GLN A 40 -0.15 11.50 14.92
N LEU A 41 0.15 12.30 13.89
CA LEU A 41 1.12 13.39 14.00
C LEU A 41 0.64 14.46 15.00
N SER A 42 1.60 15.06 15.72
CA SER A 42 1.30 16.23 16.54
C SER A 42 0.97 17.44 15.65
N PRO A 43 0.26 18.46 16.15
CA PRO A 43 0.03 19.69 15.38
C PRO A 43 1.32 20.34 14.87
N GLU A 44 2.41 20.26 15.64
CA GLU A 44 3.74 20.76 15.25
C GLU A 44 4.33 19.96 14.08
N ASP A 45 4.27 18.62 14.14
CA ASP A 45 4.76 17.77 13.07
C ASP A 45 3.92 17.90 11.80
N MET A 46 2.62 18.14 11.93
CA MET A 46 1.75 18.43 10.80
C MET A 46 2.16 19.73 10.10
N GLU A 47 2.37 20.82 10.86
CA GLU A 47 2.85 22.11 10.34
C GLU A 47 4.21 21.96 9.65
N ALA A 48 5.15 21.23 10.26
CA ALA A 48 6.45 20.93 9.66
C ALA A 48 6.30 20.13 8.36
N CYS A 49 5.40 19.14 8.32
CA CYS A 49 5.19 18.29 7.15
C CYS A 49 4.62 19.07 5.96
N VAL A 50 3.58 19.87 6.18
CA VAL A 50 2.97 20.68 5.11
C VAL A 50 3.86 21.83 4.65
N SER A 51 4.79 22.28 5.51
CA SER A 51 5.81 23.26 5.18
C SER A 51 7.04 22.66 4.48
N GLY A 52 7.07 21.33 4.26
CA GLY A 52 8.20 20.65 3.62
C GLY A 52 9.45 20.55 4.50
N GLN A 53 9.31 20.64 5.82
CA GLN A 53 10.39 20.60 6.79
C GLN A 53 10.64 19.19 7.37
N THR A 54 9.80 18.22 7.03
CA THR A 54 9.98 16.80 7.36
C THR A 54 10.73 16.05 6.27
N LYS A 55 11.25 14.86 6.61
CA LYS A 55 11.90 13.96 5.63
C LYS A 55 10.91 13.14 4.79
N PHE A 56 9.65 13.12 5.19
CA PHE A 56 8.57 12.37 4.55
C PHE A 56 7.50 13.35 4.04
N SER A 57 6.81 12.98 2.97
CA SER A 57 5.69 13.76 2.45
C SER A 57 4.39 13.46 3.22
N VAL A 58 3.35 14.25 2.94
CA VAL A 58 1.99 14.02 3.44
C VAL A 58 1.50 12.61 3.08
N ALA A 59 1.74 12.18 1.83
CA ALA A 59 1.33 10.86 1.35
C ALA A 59 2.09 9.73 2.08
N ASP A 60 3.40 9.92 2.28
CA ASP A 60 4.23 8.94 3.01
C ASP A 60 3.75 8.78 4.45
N ALA A 61 3.41 9.89 5.14
CA ALA A 61 2.90 9.86 6.50
C ALA A 61 1.58 9.07 6.61
N ILE A 62 0.65 9.32 5.69
CA ILE A 62 -0.64 8.63 5.63
C ILE A 62 -0.45 7.15 5.34
N LEU A 63 0.38 6.80 4.36
CA LEU A 63 0.64 5.41 3.99
C LEU A 63 1.36 4.65 5.12
N SER A 64 2.37 5.27 5.73
CA SER A 64 3.11 4.69 6.85
C SER A 64 2.16 4.41 8.03
N PHE A 65 1.33 5.39 8.41
CA PHE A 65 0.38 5.21 9.49
C PHE A 65 -0.66 4.14 9.16
N ALA A 66 -1.22 4.13 7.95
CA ALA A 66 -2.16 3.10 7.53
C ALA A 66 -1.54 1.69 7.64
N SER A 67 -0.28 1.52 7.24
CA SER A 67 0.43 0.24 7.35
C SER A 67 0.68 -0.17 8.80
N LEU A 68 0.99 0.76 9.71
CA LEU A 68 1.16 0.48 11.14
C LEU A 68 -0.16 0.15 11.84
N ASN A 69 -1.24 0.84 11.46
CA ASN A 69 -2.56 0.70 12.06
C ASN A 69 -3.44 -0.36 11.35
N ARG A 70 -2.88 -1.09 10.38
CA ARG A 70 -3.60 -2.17 9.69
C ARG A 70 -3.87 -3.32 10.66
N ARG A 71 -5.12 -3.78 10.66
CA ARG A 71 -5.55 -4.97 11.40
C ARG A 71 -5.03 -6.28 10.79
N PHE A 72 -4.55 -6.26 9.54
CA PHE A 72 -4.07 -7.42 8.80
C PHE A 72 -2.73 -7.13 8.11
N PRO A 73 -1.76 -8.06 8.13
CA PRO A 73 -0.45 -7.87 7.50
C PRO A 73 -0.58 -7.63 6.00
N ILE A 74 0.37 -6.87 5.43
CA ILE A 74 0.59 -6.80 3.99
C ILE A 74 1.28 -8.11 3.59
N GLU A 75 0.72 -8.82 2.60
CA GLU A 75 1.45 -9.90 1.95
C GLU A 75 2.57 -9.25 1.13
N ASP A 76 3.81 -9.41 1.57
CA ASP A 76 4.98 -8.92 0.84
C ASP A 76 5.04 -9.64 -0.52
N GLU A 77 4.77 -8.91 -1.61
CA GLU A 77 5.21 -9.33 -2.94
C GLU A 77 6.75 -9.36 -2.89
N GLU A 78 7.33 -10.57 -2.92
CA GLU A 78 8.76 -10.81 -2.91
C GLU A 78 9.43 -10.18 -4.16
N GLU A 79 9.72 -8.88 -4.14
CA GLU A 79 10.77 -8.31 -4.99
C GLU A 79 12.14 -8.58 -4.36
N LYS A 80 12.53 -9.86 -4.29
CA LYS A 80 13.95 -10.23 -4.31
C LYS A 80 14.43 -10.20 -5.76
N LYS A 81 14.62 -9.00 -6.30
CA LYS A 81 15.45 -8.80 -7.49
C LYS A 81 16.83 -8.31 -7.05
N GLY A 82 17.55 -9.18 -6.35
CA GLY A 82 19.00 -9.04 -6.18
C GLY A 82 19.68 -9.39 -7.49
N LYS A 83 19.99 -8.37 -8.29
CA LYS A 83 21.11 -8.44 -9.23
C LYS A 83 22.36 -8.10 -8.42
N ASP A 84 23.28 -9.05 -8.32
CA ASP A 84 24.71 -8.77 -8.33
C ASP A 84 25.39 -9.92 -9.09
N ASP A 85 26.30 -9.51 -9.95
CA ASP A 85 26.93 -10.27 -11.01
C ASP A 85 28.09 -11.16 -10.53
N ALA A 86 28.32 -12.24 -11.30
CA ALA A 86 29.60 -12.91 -11.60
C ALA A 86 30.50 -13.46 -10.47
N ASP A 87 30.62 -14.80 -10.40
CA ASP A 87 31.89 -15.53 -10.61
C ASP A 87 31.54 -17.02 -10.83
N SER A 88 31.54 -17.52 -12.08
CA SER A 88 32.60 -18.31 -12.72
C SER A 88 33.08 -19.54 -11.93
N ASP A 89 32.91 -20.69 -12.61
CA ASP A 89 33.58 -21.98 -12.46
C ASP A 89 33.21 -22.89 -11.28
N SER A 90 32.39 -23.91 -11.59
CA SER A 90 32.49 -25.20 -10.92
C SER A 90 32.35 -26.33 -11.95
N GLU A 91 33.45 -27.04 -12.06
CA GLU A 91 33.83 -28.09 -12.99
C GLU A 91 32.89 -29.32 -13.09
N SER A 92 32.90 -29.87 -14.31
CA SER A 92 32.28 -31.11 -14.78
C SER A 92 32.39 -32.32 -13.85
N SER A 93 31.32 -33.12 -13.80
CA SER A 93 31.44 -34.56 -13.57
C SER A 93 30.40 -35.34 -14.38
N SER A 94 30.91 -36.21 -15.24
CA SER A 94 30.22 -37.07 -16.19
C SER A 94 29.71 -38.35 -15.55
N SER A 95 28.48 -38.75 -15.85
CA SER A 95 28.05 -40.15 -16.09
C SER A 95 26.56 -40.08 -16.48
N GLY A 96 26.19 -40.33 -17.72
CA GLY A 96 25.95 -41.68 -18.23
C GLY A 96 24.43 -41.91 -18.30
N LEU A 97 23.95 -42.74 -19.25
CA LEU A 97 22.55 -43.05 -19.57
C LEU A 97 21.88 -41.97 -20.45
N GLY A 98 21.45 -42.16 -21.68
CA GLY A 98 21.26 -43.29 -22.59
C GLY A 98 20.27 -42.78 -23.66
N PRO A 99 20.42 -43.06 -24.97
CA PRO A 99 19.54 -42.48 -25.97
C PRO A 99 18.19 -43.19 -25.94
N SER A 100 17.11 -42.43 -25.84
CA SER A 100 15.77 -42.90 -26.21
C SER A 100 15.15 -41.91 -27.16
N ASP A 101 14.66 -42.50 -28.24
CA ASP A 101 14.29 -41.92 -29.50
C ASP A 101 12.85 -41.37 -29.47
N ASP A 102 12.55 -40.62 -30.52
CA ASP A 102 11.26 -40.54 -31.19
C ASP A 102 10.10 -39.72 -30.57
N SER A 103 9.80 -38.65 -31.31
CA SER A 103 8.54 -38.51 -32.06
C SER A 103 7.54 -37.39 -31.65
N ILE A 104 7.38 -36.44 -32.59
CA ILE A 104 6.13 -35.82 -33.14
C ILE A 104 5.17 -35.21 -32.08
N SER A 105 4.75 -33.94 -32.09
CA SER A 105 4.01 -33.25 -33.15
C SER A 105 3.69 -31.82 -32.72
N CYS A 106 3.65 -30.93 -33.70
CA CYS A 106 3.02 -29.62 -33.67
C CYS A 106 1.53 -29.64 -33.24
N GLY A 107 1.07 -28.52 -32.68
CA GLY A 107 -0.35 -28.28 -32.40
C GLY A 107 -0.64 -26.83 -32.01
N CYS A 108 -0.74 -25.95 -33.00
CA CYS A 108 -1.27 -24.58 -32.86
C CYS A 108 -2.81 -24.59 -32.95
N LYS A 109 -3.50 -23.85 -32.07
CA LYS A 109 -4.73 -23.06 -32.31
C LYS A 109 -5.35 -22.67 -30.95
N ALA A 110 -5.46 -21.39 -30.62
CA ALA A 110 -6.44 -20.38 -31.08
C ALA A 110 -7.82 -20.51 -30.41
N SER A 111 -8.18 -19.47 -29.66
CA SER A 111 -9.50 -19.18 -29.09
C SER A 111 -10.61 -19.02 -30.14
N PRO A 112 -11.87 -19.16 -29.72
CA PRO A 112 -12.85 -18.05 -29.79
C PRO A 112 -13.64 -17.92 -28.47
N ALA A 113 -13.92 -16.72 -27.95
CA ALA A 113 -14.93 -15.73 -28.36
C ALA A 113 -16.37 -16.12 -27.92
N SER A 114 -16.82 -15.37 -26.91
CA SER A 114 -18.16 -14.89 -26.54
C SER A 114 -19.43 -15.45 -27.20
N GLU A 115 -20.38 -15.85 -26.35
CA GLU A 115 -21.84 -15.93 -26.57
C GLU A 115 -22.48 -15.43 -25.26
N GLU A 116 -23.14 -14.27 -25.26
CA GLU A 116 -24.60 -14.05 -25.41
C GLU A 116 -25.47 -14.70 -24.33
N SER A 117 -25.96 -13.87 -23.38
CA SER A 117 -27.39 -13.65 -23.09
C SER A 117 -27.55 -12.52 -22.07
#